data_AF-A0A8H4B5G5-F1
#
_entry.id   AF-A0A8H4B5G5-F1
#
_cell.length_a   1.000
_cell.length_b   1.000
_cell.length_c   1.000
_cell.angle_alpha   90.00
_cell.angle_beta   90.00
_cell.angle_gamma   90.00
#
_symmetry.space_group_name_H-M   'P 1'
#
loop_
_entity.id
_entity.type
_entity.pdbx_description
1 polymer ?
#
loop_
_entity_poly.entity_id
_entity_poly.type
_entity_poly.pdbx_seq_one_letter_code
_entity_poly.pdbx_strand_id
1 'polypeptide(L)'
;MNLVCPKSISIIIVLLVIIVPISYSEIPLINSIIEYFEPWINIQLLISSIIDYFESIYFPLALPVDGPVFRDLANTTTNFLKVIAKANIPPSSQIIDQRPKGLFLANVADKVGHASQIENQIIVQYLKDLAENTYQTGKKVEKLFSIGAYLINRIGNEITSIRETLTLNMILSRRNAIYLSNRINKLLFQTTEFRDQFKAIHVAIDDEEKIWNGTQYGINSFSDVEKYFELIKPTGHKIYKCMNIVNSLAVFKRECLVTFEARREIENALKVAEQVRLELIHSKEIIRGLNKKKIISQADLMNLESVEVLAEIVSASWAEKDKSKIIIH
;
A
#
# COMPACT_ATOMS: atom_id res chain seq x y z
N MET A 1 -41.89 -39.92 10.35
CA MET A 1 -41.53 -39.50 11.73
C MET A 1 -40.57 -38.34 11.61
N ASN A 2 -41.07 -37.11 11.73
CA ASN A 2 -40.24 -35.90 11.67
C ASN A 2 -39.72 -35.61 13.08
N LEU A 3 -38.44 -35.90 13.31
CA LEU A 3 -37.75 -35.52 14.54
C LEU A 3 -37.52 -34.00 14.52
N VAL A 4 -38.37 -33.30 15.27
CA VAL A 4 -38.19 -31.90 15.63
C VAL A 4 -36.95 -31.83 16.52
N CYS A 5 -35.84 -31.32 15.98
CA CYS A 5 -34.65 -30.99 16.76
C CYS A 5 -34.91 -29.69 17.54
N PRO A 6 -34.88 -29.67 18.88
CA PRO A 6 -35.19 -28.47 19.64
C PRO A 6 -33.99 -27.50 19.58
N LYS A 7 -34.25 -26.28 19.10
CA LYS A 7 -33.31 -25.13 19.06
C LYS A 7 -32.55 -24.89 20.37
N SER A 8 -33.04 -25.42 21.49
CA SER A 8 -32.44 -25.37 22.81
C SER A 8 -31.14 -26.16 22.93
N ILE A 9 -30.97 -27.26 22.17
CA ILE A 9 -29.78 -28.13 22.25
C ILE A 9 -28.57 -27.48 21.57
N SER A 10 -28.77 -26.75 20.46
CA SER A 10 -27.71 -26.04 19.76
C SER A 10 -27.06 -24.92 20.60
N ILE A 11 -27.85 -24.26 21.46
CA ILE A 11 -27.35 -23.19 22.33
C ILE A 11 -26.59 -23.77 23.54
N ILE A 12 -27.05 -24.91 24.08
CA ILE A 12 -26.41 -25.57 25.23
C ILE A 12 -25.05 -26.18 24.84
N ILE A 13 -24.90 -26.70 23.62
CA ILE A 13 -23.64 -27.28 23.15
C ILE A 13 -22.59 -26.18 22.86
N VAL A 14 -23.00 -25.03 22.32
CA VAL A 14 -22.10 -23.88 22.12
C VAL A 14 -21.61 -23.32 23.46
N LEU A 15 -22.46 -23.31 24.50
CA LEU A 15 -22.06 -22.93 25.86
C LEU A 15 -21.08 -23.95 26.50
N LEU A 16 -21.23 -25.25 26.22
CA LEU A 16 -20.36 -26.30 26.75
C LEU A 16 -18.95 -26.30 26.13
N VAL A 17 -18.83 -25.95 24.84
CA VAL A 17 -17.52 -25.83 24.16
C VAL A 17 -16.76 -24.56 24.58
N ILE A 18 -17.45 -23.53 25.10
CA ILE A 18 -16.86 -22.22 25.38
C ILE A 18 -16.51 -22.01 26.87
N ILE A 19 -17.17 -22.71 27.81
CA ILE A 19 -16.98 -22.46 29.26
C ILE A 19 -15.92 -23.37 29.92
N VAL A 20 -15.56 -24.51 29.34
CA VAL A 20 -14.58 -25.42 29.94
C VAL A 20 -13.17 -25.08 29.42
N PRO A 21 -12.14 -24.92 30.28
CA PRO A 21 -10.76 -24.81 29.82
C PRO A 21 -10.35 -26.15 29.23
N ILE A 22 -10.37 -26.25 27.90
CA ILE A 22 -10.11 -27.50 27.18
C ILE A 22 -8.62 -27.84 27.29
N SER A 23 -8.31 -29.01 27.87
CA SER A 23 -6.97 -29.58 27.81
C SER A 23 -6.71 -30.16 26.41
N TYR A 24 -5.46 -30.13 25.95
CA TYR A 24 -5.04 -30.50 24.59
C TYR A 24 -5.46 -31.90 24.09
N SER A 25 -6.04 -32.76 24.94
CA SER A 25 -6.49 -34.12 24.58
C SER A 25 -7.83 -34.21 23.84
N GLU A 26 -8.61 -33.13 23.72
CA GLU A 26 -10.00 -33.18 23.20
C GLU A 26 -10.18 -32.61 21.77
N ILE A 27 -9.09 -32.23 21.09
CA ILE A 27 -9.07 -31.72 19.71
C ILE A 27 -9.81 -32.64 18.68
N PRO A 28 -9.74 -33.98 18.76
CA PRO A 28 -10.44 -34.87 17.81
C PRO A 28 -11.98 -34.77 17.88
N LEU A 29 -12.52 -34.42 19.05
CA LEU A 29 -13.97 -34.28 19.25
C LEU A 29 -14.49 -33.00 18.58
N ILE A 30 -13.69 -31.92 18.60
CA ILE A 30 -14.02 -30.63 17.98
C ILE A 30 -14.08 -30.76 16.46
N ASN A 31 -13.13 -31.47 15.85
CA ASN A 31 -13.12 -31.68 14.39
C ASN A 31 -14.34 -32.49 13.93
N SER A 32 -14.72 -33.51 14.70
CA SER A 32 -15.93 -34.31 14.42
C SER A 32 -17.22 -33.49 14.50
N ILE A 33 -17.27 -32.49 15.40
CA ILE A 33 -18.41 -31.56 15.54
C ILE A 33 -18.43 -30.59 14.34
N ILE A 34 -17.29 -30.07 13.91
CA ILE A 34 -17.20 -29.14 12.78
C ILE A 34 -17.65 -29.83 11.48
N GLU A 35 -17.20 -31.07 11.21
CA GLU A 35 -17.64 -31.86 10.05
C GLU A 35 -19.14 -32.16 10.08
N TYR A 36 -19.73 -32.36 11.26
CA TYR A 36 -21.16 -32.65 11.38
C TYR A 36 -22.06 -31.44 11.08
N PHE A 37 -21.59 -30.21 11.34
CA PHE A 37 -22.38 -28.99 11.19
C PHE A 37 -22.09 -28.18 9.91
N GLU A 38 -21.09 -28.57 9.13
CA GLU A 38 -20.67 -27.94 7.86
C GLU A 38 -21.82 -27.67 6.85
N PRO A 39 -22.85 -28.53 6.71
CA PRO A 39 -23.91 -28.29 5.72
C PRO A 39 -24.98 -27.28 6.14
N TRP A 40 -25.05 -26.88 7.41
CA TRP A 40 -26.23 -26.20 7.98
C TRP A 40 -25.98 -24.80 8.51
N ILE A 41 -24.73 -24.35 8.56
CA ILE A 41 -24.37 -23.06 9.13
C ILE A 41 -23.51 -22.31 8.12
N ASN A 42 -23.95 -21.12 7.73
CA ASN A 42 -23.11 -20.18 7.02
C ASN A 42 -22.04 -19.69 8.02
N ILE A 43 -20.92 -20.44 8.10
CA ILE A 43 -19.88 -20.31 9.12
C ILE A 43 -19.40 -18.86 9.26
N GLN A 44 -19.36 -18.10 8.16
CA GLN A 44 -19.00 -16.68 8.18
C GLN A 44 -19.99 -15.81 8.98
N LEU A 45 -21.31 -16.05 8.87
CA LEU A 45 -22.33 -15.33 9.64
C LEU A 45 -22.27 -15.70 11.13
N LEU A 46 -21.99 -16.96 11.44
CA LEU A 46 -21.84 -17.42 12.82
C LEU A 46 -20.57 -16.84 13.47
N ILE A 47 -19.44 -16.88 12.77
CA ILE A 47 -18.17 -16.27 13.21
C ILE A 47 -18.35 -14.77 13.42
N SER A 48 -18.97 -14.05 12.48
CA SER A 48 -19.27 -12.62 12.67
C SER A 48 -20.15 -12.36 13.89
N SER A 49 -21.18 -13.18 14.11
CA SER A 49 -22.08 -13.02 15.26
C SER A 49 -21.39 -13.32 16.60
N ILE A 50 -20.48 -14.29 16.62
CA ILE A 50 -19.67 -14.65 17.79
C ILE A 50 -18.66 -13.54 18.09
N ILE A 51 -17.96 -13.02 17.07
CA ILE A 51 -17.06 -11.87 17.21
C ILE A 51 -17.83 -10.66 17.74
N ASP A 52 -18.98 -10.33 17.16
CA ASP A 52 -19.84 -9.23 17.62
C ASP A 52 -20.29 -9.42 19.09
N TYR A 53 -20.57 -10.66 19.50
CA TYR A 53 -20.96 -10.99 20.87
C TYR A 53 -19.78 -10.85 21.85
N PHE A 54 -18.60 -11.37 21.53
CA PHE A 54 -17.40 -11.24 22.37
C PHE A 54 -16.92 -9.78 22.47
N GLU A 55 -16.95 -9.03 21.37
CA GLU A 55 -16.68 -7.58 21.36
C GLU A 55 -17.71 -6.82 22.22
N SER A 56 -18.96 -7.26 22.25
CA SER A 56 -19.98 -6.63 23.11
C SER A 56 -19.80 -6.89 24.62
N ILE A 57 -19.06 -7.95 25.00
CA ILE A 57 -18.87 -8.37 26.41
C ILE A 57 -17.52 -7.90 26.97
N TYR A 58 -16.44 -7.99 26.21
CA TYR A 58 -15.09 -7.68 26.70
C TYR A 58 -14.69 -6.20 26.52
N PHE A 59 -15.21 -5.52 25.50
CA PHE A 59 -14.84 -4.14 25.18
C PHE A 59 -15.54 -3.01 25.97
N PRO A 60 -16.69 -3.17 26.66
CA PRO A 60 -17.35 -2.06 27.35
C PRO A 60 -16.60 -1.53 28.59
N LEU A 61 -15.60 -2.25 29.10
CA LEU A 61 -15.14 -2.12 30.48
C LEU A 61 -14.11 -1.01 30.75
N ALA A 62 -13.51 -0.36 29.73
CA ALA A 62 -12.52 0.69 29.98
C ALA A 62 -12.45 1.84 28.95
N LEU A 63 -13.44 1.99 28.06
CA LEU A 63 -13.43 3.15 27.15
C LEU A 63 -13.86 4.42 27.90
N PRO A 64 -13.06 5.50 27.86
CA PRO A 64 -13.42 6.76 28.51
C PRO A 64 -14.72 7.32 27.93
N VAL A 65 -15.54 7.92 28.79
CA VAL A 65 -16.68 8.74 28.36
C VAL A 65 -16.11 9.88 27.49
N ASP A 66 -16.76 10.15 26.37
CA ASP A 66 -16.37 11.21 25.43
C ASP A 66 -14.95 11.11 24.85
N GLY A 67 -14.52 9.91 24.44
CA GLY A 67 -13.21 9.70 23.80
C GLY A 67 -12.96 10.59 22.56
N PRO A 68 -11.70 10.96 22.26
CA PRO A 68 -11.32 11.89 21.18
C PRO A 68 -11.35 11.27 19.77
N VAL A 69 -12.13 10.22 19.54
CA VAL A 69 -12.02 9.34 18.36
C VAL A 69 -12.11 10.05 17.01
N PHE A 70 -12.95 11.08 16.86
CA PHE A 70 -13.07 11.82 15.60
C PHE A 70 -11.91 12.78 15.38
N ARG A 71 -11.36 13.34 16.47
CA ARG A 71 -10.13 14.15 16.43
C ARG A 71 -8.93 13.29 16.05
N ASP A 72 -8.82 12.10 16.64
CA ASP A 72 -7.73 11.16 16.33
C ASP A 72 -7.84 10.72 14.87
N LEU A 73 -9.04 10.31 14.42
CA LEU A 73 -9.30 9.98 13.02
C LEU A 73 -8.88 11.11 12.06
N ALA A 74 -9.25 12.35 12.38
CA ALA A 74 -8.93 13.52 11.58
C ALA A 74 -7.42 13.79 11.54
N ASN A 75 -6.74 13.72 12.68
CA ASN A 75 -5.29 13.90 12.78
C ASN A 75 -4.52 12.82 11.99
N THR A 76 -4.92 11.57 12.18
CA THR A 76 -4.37 10.40 11.48
C THR A 76 -4.50 10.56 9.96
N THR A 77 -5.70 10.93 9.48
CA THR A 77 -5.95 11.09 8.04
C THR A 77 -5.22 12.33 7.49
N THR A 78 -5.16 13.42 8.26
CA THR A 78 -4.38 14.61 7.90
C THR A 78 -2.90 14.26 7.71
N ASN A 79 -2.32 13.51 8.64
CA ASN A 79 -0.91 13.11 8.58
C ASN A 79 -0.64 12.26 7.34
N PHE A 80 -1.51 11.30 7.05
CA PHE A 80 -1.45 10.48 5.83
C PHE A 80 -1.44 11.34 4.56
N LEU A 81 -2.43 12.23 4.43
CA LEU A 81 -2.57 13.11 3.25
C LEU A 81 -1.36 14.02 3.07
N LYS A 82 -0.82 14.57 4.16
CA LYS A 82 0.39 15.42 4.11
C LYS A 82 1.63 14.65 3.64
N VAL A 83 1.82 13.42 4.12
CA VAL A 83 2.97 12.59 3.73
C VAL A 83 2.87 12.21 2.26
N ILE A 84 1.70 11.79 1.80
CA ILE A 84 1.43 11.53 0.39
C ILE A 84 1.71 12.80 -0.44
N ALA A 85 1.10 13.93 -0.09
CA ALA A 85 1.27 15.18 -0.83
C ALA A 85 2.75 15.58 -1.00
N LYS A 86 3.59 15.31 0.02
CA LYS A 86 5.02 15.65 0.01
C LYS A 86 5.94 14.58 -0.58
N ALA A 87 5.45 13.36 -0.82
CA ALA A 87 6.27 12.29 -1.38
C ALA A 87 6.84 12.71 -2.74
N ASN A 88 8.17 12.78 -2.82
CA ASN A 88 8.90 13.16 -4.02
C ASN A 88 9.22 11.91 -4.85
N ILE A 89 8.21 11.41 -5.54
CA ILE A 89 8.31 10.24 -6.42
C ILE A 89 8.46 10.75 -7.84
N PRO A 90 9.49 10.31 -8.60
CA PRO A 90 9.68 10.74 -9.98
C PRO A 90 8.48 10.36 -10.84
N PRO A 91 8.13 11.18 -11.85
CA PRO A 91 7.09 10.84 -12.81
C PRO A 91 7.37 9.49 -13.48
N SER A 92 6.32 8.70 -13.73
CA SER A 92 6.46 7.36 -14.30
C SER A 92 7.12 7.39 -15.68
N SER A 93 6.81 8.40 -16.50
CA SER A 93 7.42 8.62 -17.82
C SER A 93 8.95 8.74 -17.75
N GLN A 94 9.47 9.44 -16.74
CA GLN A 94 10.92 9.60 -16.54
C GLN A 94 11.60 8.25 -16.33
N ILE A 95 10.95 7.32 -15.62
CA ILE A 95 11.46 5.97 -15.36
C ILE A 95 11.26 5.06 -16.59
N ILE A 96 10.06 5.05 -17.17
CA ILE A 96 9.69 4.20 -18.32
C ILE A 96 10.56 4.50 -19.55
N ASP A 97 10.84 5.78 -19.82
CA ASP A 97 11.62 6.23 -20.97
C ASP A 97 13.12 5.84 -20.91
N GLN A 98 13.54 5.14 -19.85
CA GLN A 98 14.88 4.58 -19.72
C GLN A 98 15.03 3.22 -20.41
N ARG A 99 13.93 2.47 -20.58
CA ARG A 99 13.97 1.15 -21.25
C ARG A 99 14.62 1.21 -22.63
N PRO A 100 14.23 2.13 -23.55
CA PRO A 100 14.84 2.19 -24.87
C PRO A 100 16.33 2.53 -24.82
N LYS A 101 16.75 3.34 -23.84
CA LYS A 101 18.18 3.72 -23.67
C LYS A 101 19.01 2.55 -23.19
N GLY A 102 18.55 1.83 -22.18
CA GLY A 102 19.22 0.61 -21.70
C GLY A 102 19.30 -0.48 -22.79
N LEU A 103 18.21 -0.69 -23.54
CA LEU A 103 18.21 -1.61 -24.68
C LEU A 103 19.12 -1.15 -25.83
N PHE A 104 19.19 0.16 -26.11
CA PHE A 104 20.13 0.71 -27.07
C PHE A 104 21.58 0.42 -26.65
N LEU A 105 21.93 0.66 -25.38
CA LEU A 105 23.25 0.35 -24.85
C LEU A 105 23.56 -1.15 -24.95
N ALA A 106 22.61 -2.03 -24.59
CA ALA A 106 22.77 -3.46 -24.75
C ALA A 106 23.04 -3.86 -26.22
N ASN A 107 22.32 -3.25 -27.17
CA ASN A 107 22.54 -3.48 -28.60
C ASN A 107 23.90 -2.98 -29.10
N VAL A 108 24.41 -1.87 -28.55
CA VAL A 108 25.76 -1.37 -28.85
C VAL A 108 26.80 -2.35 -28.33
N ALA A 109 26.68 -2.83 -27.09
CA ALA A 109 27.58 -3.83 -26.53
C ALA A 109 27.58 -5.11 -27.38
N ASP A 110 26.41 -5.63 -27.74
CA ASP A 110 26.24 -6.84 -28.56
C ASP A 110 26.92 -6.73 -29.94
N LYS A 111 26.75 -5.58 -30.62
CA LYS A 111 27.23 -5.39 -32.00
C LYS A 111 28.68 -4.92 -32.11
N VAL A 112 29.16 -4.15 -31.14
CA VAL A 112 30.49 -3.54 -31.16
C VAL A 112 31.48 -4.39 -30.38
N GLY A 113 31.02 -5.04 -29.31
CA GLY A 113 31.83 -5.96 -28.54
C GLY A 113 32.29 -7.14 -29.37
N HIS A 114 33.44 -7.71 -29.01
CA HIS A 114 33.92 -8.90 -29.69
C HIS A 114 33.00 -10.08 -29.33
N ALA A 115 32.33 -10.66 -30.34
CA ALA A 115 31.33 -11.72 -30.17
C ALA A 115 31.84 -12.98 -29.44
N SER A 116 33.15 -13.14 -29.29
CA SER A 116 33.81 -14.24 -28.57
C SER A 116 34.08 -13.96 -27.09
N GLN A 117 33.80 -12.76 -26.57
CA GLN A 117 34.11 -12.40 -25.18
C GLN A 117 32.91 -12.64 -24.26
N ILE A 118 33.08 -13.53 -23.28
CA ILE A 118 32.09 -13.82 -22.21
C ILE A 118 31.64 -12.53 -21.51
N GLU A 119 32.56 -11.58 -21.31
CA GLU A 119 32.29 -10.26 -20.74
C GLU A 119 31.22 -9.47 -21.52
N ASN A 120 31.19 -9.57 -22.85
CA ASN A 120 30.18 -8.92 -23.67
C ASN A 120 28.78 -9.46 -23.36
N GLN A 121 28.62 -10.79 -23.35
CA GLN A 121 27.33 -11.42 -23.05
C GLN A 121 26.81 -11.04 -21.66
N ILE A 122 27.71 -10.96 -20.68
CA ILE A 122 27.41 -10.51 -19.31
C ILE A 122 26.89 -9.08 -19.31
N ILE A 123 27.60 -8.15 -19.95
CA ILE A 123 27.22 -6.72 -20.01
C ILE A 123 25.90 -6.53 -20.76
N VAL A 124 25.69 -7.25 -21.87
CA VAL A 124 24.44 -7.22 -22.64
C VAL A 124 23.26 -7.68 -21.78
N GLN A 125 23.41 -8.80 -21.07
CA GLN A 125 22.35 -9.34 -20.24
C GLN A 125 22.06 -8.42 -19.04
N TYR A 126 23.09 -7.93 -18.35
CA TYR A 126 22.96 -6.94 -17.29
C TYR A 126 22.14 -5.72 -17.72
N LEU A 127 22.49 -5.12 -18.87
CA LEU A 127 21.80 -3.92 -19.37
C LEU A 127 20.35 -4.19 -19.76
N LYS A 128 20.06 -5.37 -20.34
CA LYS A 128 18.69 -5.78 -20.66
C LYS A 128 17.85 -5.96 -19.40
N ASP A 129 18.39 -6.66 -18.41
CA ASP A 129 17.67 -6.94 -17.16
C ASP A 129 17.46 -5.67 -16.34
N LEU A 130 18.46 -4.79 -16.27
CA LEU A 130 18.32 -3.49 -15.62
C LEU A 130 17.26 -2.64 -16.33
N ALA A 131 17.32 -2.54 -17.66
CA ALA A 131 16.34 -1.78 -18.44
C ALA A 131 14.91 -2.30 -18.26
N GLU A 132 14.72 -3.62 -18.21
CA GLU A 132 13.42 -4.22 -17.99
C GLU A 132 12.91 -3.97 -16.57
N ASN A 133 13.76 -4.10 -15.55
CA ASN A 133 13.33 -3.88 -14.17
C ASN A 133 13.02 -2.40 -13.90
N THR A 134 13.84 -1.47 -14.39
CA THR A 134 13.52 -0.03 -14.36
C THR A 134 12.16 0.24 -15.02
N TYR A 135 11.88 -0.37 -16.17
CA TYR A 135 10.57 -0.23 -16.82
C TYR A 135 9.42 -0.75 -15.95
N GLN A 136 9.57 -1.93 -15.34
CA GLN A 136 8.54 -2.50 -14.45
C GLN A 136 8.32 -1.64 -13.20
N THR A 137 9.39 -1.06 -12.62
CA THR A 137 9.29 -0.06 -11.54
C THR A 137 8.46 1.14 -12.00
N GLY A 138 8.77 1.69 -13.18
CA GLY A 138 8.03 2.80 -13.78
C GLY A 138 6.54 2.50 -13.99
N LYS A 139 6.19 1.28 -14.45
CA LYS A 139 4.79 0.85 -14.60
C LYS A 139 4.03 0.79 -13.27
N LYS A 140 4.70 0.41 -12.17
CA LYS A 140 4.09 0.41 -10.83
C LYS A 140 3.88 1.84 -10.33
N VAL A 141 4.82 2.75 -10.61
CA VAL A 141 4.68 4.19 -10.32
C VAL A 141 3.52 4.81 -11.11
N GLU A 142 3.41 4.52 -12.40
CA GLU A 142 2.28 4.95 -13.25
C GLU A 142 0.95 4.50 -12.64
N LYS A 143 0.88 3.23 -12.21
CA LYS A 143 -0.32 2.69 -11.55
C LYS A 143 -0.65 3.44 -10.27
N LEU A 144 0.33 3.69 -9.39
CA LEU A 144 0.15 4.48 -8.16
C LEU A 144 -0.45 5.86 -8.46
N PHE A 145 0.08 6.57 -9.46
CA PHE A 145 -0.44 7.89 -9.81
C PHE A 145 -1.84 7.83 -10.41
N SER A 146 -2.09 6.89 -11.34
CA SER A 146 -3.39 6.76 -12.02
C SER A 146 -4.56 6.52 -11.06
N ILE A 147 -4.37 5.73 -10.00
CA ILE A 147 -5.42 5.44 -9.02
C ILE A 147 -5.36 6.33 -7.78
N GLY A 148 -4.22 6.95 -7.50
CA GLY A 148 -4.00 7.65 -6.22
C GLY A 148 -4.93 8.84 -6.02
N ALA A 149 -5.16 9.66 -7.04
CA ALA A 149 -6.09 10.79 -6.94
C ALA A 149 -7.52 10.31 -6.66
N TYR A 150 -7.93 9.22 -7.31
CA TYR A 150 -9.23 8.59 -7.05
C TYR A 150 -9.34 8.07 -5.61
N LEU A 151 -8.31 7.42 -5.08
CA LEU A 151 -8.29 6.94 -3.69
C LEU A 151 -8.33 8.09 -2.67
N ILE A 152 -7.60 9.18 -2.91
CA ILE A 152 -7.63 10.38 -2.05
C ILE A 152 -9.02 11.01 -2.05
N ASN A 153 -9.64 11.16 -3.23
CA ASN A 153 -11.00 11.68 -3.34
C ASN A 153 -11.99 10.79 -2.55
N ARG A 154 -11.88 9.47 -2.68
CA ARG A 154 -12.70 8.54 -1.89
C ARG A 154 -12.48 8.67 -0.38
N ILE A 155 -11.25 8.89 0.08
CA ILE A 155 -10.97 9.19 1.48
C ILE A 155 -11.73 10.45 1.90
N GLY A 156 -11.63 11.54 1.12
CA GLY A 156 -12.38 12.78 1.37
C GLY A 156 -13.89 12.54 1.47
N ASN A 157 -14.48 11.80 0.54
CA ASN A 157 -15.92 11.48 0.54
C ASN A 157 -16.38 10.68 1.76
N GLU A 158 -15.56 9.74 2.24
CA GLU A 158 -15.89 9.00 3.46
C GLU A 158 -15.77 9.89 4.71
N ILE A 159 -14.82 10.84 4.74
CA ILE A 159 -14.73 11.85 5.80
C ILE A 159 -15.95 12.78 5.77
N THR A 160 -16.36 13.28 4.61
CA THR A 160 -17.59 14.07 4.44
C THR A 160 -18.82 13.29 4.92
N SER A 161 -18.94 12.01 4.53
CA SER A 161 -20.02 11.14 4.99
C SER A 161 -20.04 10.97 6.52
N ILE A 162 -18.86 10.91 7.15
CA ILE A 162 -18.73 10.85 8.60
C ILE A 162 -19.19 12.18 9.21
N ARG A 163 -18.66 13.32 8.75
CA ARG A 163 -18.99 14.65 9.29
C ARG A 163 -20.47 14.97 9.18
N GLU A 164 -21.09 14.73 8.02
CA GLU A 164 -22.52 14.99 7.78
C GLU A 164 -23.46 14.15 8.67
N THR A 165 -22.97 13.02 9.19
CA THR A 165 -23.73 12.19 10.13
C THR A 165 -23.71 12.76 11.55
N LEU A 166 -22.76 13.65 11.85
CA LEU A 166 -22.52 14.20 13.18
C LEU A 166 -23.12 15.61 13.28
N THR A 167 -23.75 15.91 14.42
CA THR A 167 -24.20 17.27 14.74
C THR A 167 -23.71 17.65 16.13
N LEU A 168 -23.55 18.95 16.39
CA LEU A 168 -23.05 19.44 17.68
C LEU A 168 -23.95 18.97 18.83
N ASN A 169 -23.34 18.51 19.94
CA ASN A 169 -24.00 17.98 21.13
C ASN A 169 -24.82 16.70 20.89
N MET A 170 -24.72 16.09 19.72
CA MET A 170 -25.33 14.79 19.44
C MET A 170 -24.73 13.72 20.35
N ILE A 171 -25.59 12.89 20.93
CA ILE A 171 -25.18 11.67 21.63
C ILE A 171 -25.16 10.53 20.61
N LEU A 172 -24.01 9.86 20.49
CA LEU A 172 -23.85 8.81 19.49
C LEU A 172 -24.77 7.61 19.79
N SER A 173 -25.73 7.33 18.90
CA SER A 173 -26.59 6.15 18.98
C SER A 173 -25.89 4.91 18.42
N ARG A 174 -26.40 3.72 18.77
CA ARG A 174 -25.92 2.43 18.21
C ARG A 174 -26.00 2.41 16.67
N ARG A 175 -27.07 2.95 16.08
CA ARG A 175 -27.24 3.01 14.62
C ARG A 175 -26.16 3.88 13.97
N ASN A 176 -25.86 5.02 14.60
CA ASN A 176 -24.81 5.93 14.12
C ASN A 176 -23.44 5.29 14.25
N ALA A 177 -23.14 4.64 15.38
CA ALA A 177 -21.88 3.94 15.56
C ALA A 177 -21.65 2.83 14.52
N ILE A 178 -22.66 2.01 14.21
CA ILE A 178 -22.57 0.98 13.16
C ILE A 178 -22.28 1.63 11.80
N TYR A 179 -23.02 2.68 11.45
CA TYR A 179 -22.82 3.40 10.19
C TYR A 179 -21.41 3.99 10.09
N LEU A 180 -20.94 4.68 11.12
CA LEU A 180 -19.61 5.29 11.16
C LEU A 180 -18.49 4.25 11.14
N SER A 181 -18.65 3.12 11.84
CA SER A 181 -17.73 1.98 11.77
C SER A 181 -17.59 1.46 10.33
N ASN A 182 -18.70 1.37 9.58
CA ASN A 182 -18.67 0.99 8.17
C ASN A 182 -17.93 2.02 7.30
N ARG A 183 -18.05 3.32 7.60
CA ARG A 183 -17.30 4.37 6.90
C ARG A 183 -15.80 4.28 7.17
N ILE A 184 -15.40 4.02 8.41
CA ILE A 184 -14.00 3.79 8.77
C ILE A 184 -13.44 2.52 8.11
N ASN A 185 -14.23 1.45 7.97
CA ASN A 185 -13.80 0.28 7.19
C ASN A 185 -13.49 0.63 5.73
N LYS A 186 -14.23 1.58 5.12
CA LYS A 186 -13.95 2.04 3.76
C LYS A 186 -12.67 2.86 3.67
N LEU A 187 -12.43 3.75 4.65
CA LEU A 187 -11.15 4.46 4.81
C LEU A 187 -9.97 3.48 4.96
N LEU A 188 -10.15 2.45 5.76
CA LEU A 188 -9.17 1.38 5.98
C LEU A 188 -8.84 0.66 4.67
N PHE A 189 -9.85 0.30 3.88
CA PHE A 189 -9.67 -0.32 2.58
C PHE A 189 -8.86 0.57 1.63
N GLN A 190 -9.23 1.86 1.51
CA GLN A 190 -8.55 2.82 0.64
C GLN A 190 -7.08 3.05 1.04
N THR A 191 -6.83 3.16 2.34
CA THR A 191 -5.46 3.30 2.90
C THR A 191 -4.63 2.04 2.63
N THR A 192 -5.23 0.86 2.77
CA THR A 192 -4.56 -0.42 2.48
C THR A 192 -4.21 -0.53 1.00
N GLU A 193 -5.09 -0.10 0.10
CA GLU A 193 -4.83 -0.11 -1.34
C GLU A 193 -3.64 0.81 -1.70
N PHE A 194 -3.55 1.99 -1.08
CA PHE A 194 -2.39 2.88 -1.19
C PHE A 194 -1.09 2.22 -0.70
N ARG A 195 -1.14 1.63 0.51
CA ARG A 195 0.00 0.91 1.10
C ARG A 195 0.52 -0.16 0.14
N ASP A 196 -0.39 -0.92 -0.48
CA ASP A 196 -0.01 -2.00 -1.38
C ASP A 196 0.67 -1.51 -2.65
N GLN A 197 0.26 -0.37 -3.18
CA GLN A 197 1.00 0.26 -4.28
C GLN A 197 2.41 0.67 -3.85
N PHE A 198 2.56 1.36 -2.70
CA PHE A 198 3.90 1.73 -2.20
C PHE A 198 4.78 0.52 -1.95
N LYS A 199 4.24 -0.55 -1.35
CA LYS A 199 4.95 -1.81 -1.12
C LYS A 199 5.42 -2.44 -2.43
N ALA A 200 4.55 -2.48 -3.44
CA ALA A 200 4.88 -3.05 -4.74
C ALA A 200 6.02 -2.29 -5.44
N ILE A 201 6.05 -0.96 -5.32
CA ILE A 201 7.13 -0.11 -5.86
C ILE A 201 8.41 -0.30 -5.05
N HIS A 202 8.34 -0.31 -3.72
CA HIS A 202 9.51 -0.55 -2.86
C HIS A 202 10.23 -1.86 -3.22
N VAL A 203 9.46 -2.95 -3.37
CA VAL A 203 10.02 -4.25 -3.79
C VAL A 203 10.62 -4.16 -5.19
N ALA A 204 10.00 -3.43 -6.11
CA ALA A 204 10.54 -3.25 -7.46
C ALA A 204 11.91 -2.55 -7.44
N ILE A 205 12.02 -1.49 -6.64
CA ILE A 205 13.27 -0.74 -6.47
C ILE A 205 14.34 -1.62 -5.84
N ASP A 206 14.01 -2.41 -4.80
CA ASP A 206 14.96 -3.35 -4.19
C ASP A 206 15.47 -4.39 -5.19
N ASP A 207 14.61 -4.89 -6.08
CA ASP A 207 14.99 -5.86 -7.10
C ASP A 207 15.85 -5.22 -8.20
N GLU A 208 15.53 -3.98 -8.60
CA GLU A 208 16.33 -3.18 -9.54
C GLU A 208 17.72 -2.85 -8.96
N GLU A 209 17.81 -2.52 -7.67
CA GLU A 209 19.08 -2.22 -7.00
C GLU A 209 19.98 -3.48 -6.88
N LYS A 210 19.40 -4.67 -6.69
CA LYS A 210 20.15 -5.94 -6.74
C LYS A 210 20.80 -6.14 -8.12
N ILE A 211 20.05 -5.85 -9.18
CA ILE A 211 20.57 -5.92 -10.55
C ILE A 211 21.66 -4.87 -10.72
N TRP A 212 21.40 -3.62 -10.32
CA TRP A 212 22.35 -2.51 -10.40
C TRP A 212 23.71 -2.86 -9.81
N ASN A 213 23.73 -3.50 -8.63
CA ASN A 213 24.95 -3.92 -7.93
C ASN A 213 25.74 -4.98 -8.70
N GLY A 214 25.12 -5.75 -9.60
CA GLY A 214 25.81 -6.58 -10.57
C GLY A 214 26.36 -7.91 -10.03
N THR A 215 26.22 -8.20 -8.73
CA THR A 215 26.80 -9.39 -8.08
C THR A 215 26.39 -10.70 -8.77
N GLN A 216 25.13 -10.80 -9.22
CA GLN A 216 24.63 -12.00 -9.92
C GLN A 216 25.23 -12.21 -11.32
N TYR A 217 25.83 -11.17 -11.90
CA TYR A 217 26.50 -11.18 -13.19
C TYR A 217 28.03 -11.25 -13.06
N GLY A 218 28.56 -11.24 -11.84
CA GLY A 218 30.01 -11.19 -11.60
C GLY A 218 30.65 -9.87 -11.97
N ILE A 219 29.88 -8.77 -12.00
CA ILE A 219 30.40 -7.40 -12.25
C ILE A 219 30.22 -6.52 -11.01
N ASN A 220 31.12 -5.56 -10.83
CA ASN A 220 31.12 -4.59 -9.73
C ASN A 220 30.31 -3.35 -10.10
N SER A 221 28.99 -3.50 -10.13
CA SER A 221 28.01 -2.46 -10.45
C SER A 221 28.11 -1.86 -11.86
N PHE A 222 27.35 -0.79 -12.10
CA PHE A 222 27.39 0.00 -13.34
C PHE A 222 28.79 0.54 -13.68
N SER A 223 29.74 0.60 -12.72
CA SER A 223 31.11 1.05 -12.99
C SER A 223 31.85 0.16 -14.00
N ASP A 224 31.59 -1.14 -14.00
CA ASP A 224 32.21 -2.06 -14.95
C ASP A 224 31.59 -1.93 -16.35
N VAL A 225 30.31 -1.54 -16.42
CA VAL A 225 29.68 -1.12 -17.69
C VAL A 225 30.37 0.11 -18.25
N GLU A 226 30.63 1.13 -17.42
CA GLU A 226 31.35 2.34 -17.87
C GLU A 226 32.75 2.01 -18.41
N LYS A 227 33.51 1.15 -17.72
CA LYS A 227 34.82 0.68 -18.20
C LYS A 227 34.70 -0.06 -19.52
N TYR A 228 33.73 -0.97 -19.65
CA TYR A 228 33.47 -1.70 -20.88
C TYR A 228 33.18 -0.75 -22.05
N PHE A 229 32.33 0.26 -21.84
CA PHE A 229 32.00 1.23 -22.88
C PHE A 229 33.19 2.12 -23.27
N GLU A 230 34.13 2.41 -22.36
CA GLU A 230 35.38 3.08 -22.72
C GLU A 230 36.30 2.18 -23.56
N LEU A 231 36.34 0.86 -23.31
CA LEU A 231 37.10 -0.09 -24.12
C LEU A 231 36.57 -0.19 -25.55
N ILE A 232 35.24 -0.28 -25.71
CA ILE A 232 34.62 -0.44 -27.04
C ILE A 232 34.42 0.90 -27.77
N LYS A 233 34.67 2.04 -27.12
CA LYS A 233 34.48 3.40 -27.66
C LYS A 233 35.14 3.64 -29.03
N PRO A 234 36.38 3.21 -29.31
CA PRO A 234 37.02 3.47 -30.60
C PRO A 234 36.29 2.79 -31.77
N THR A 235 35.80 1.57 -31.56
CA THR A 235 35.02 0.80 -32.54
C THR A 235 33.58 1.29 -32.60
N GLY A 236 32.99 1.58 -31.44
CA GLY A 236 31.65 2.14 -31.30
C GLY A 236 31.50 3.45 -32.05
N HIS A 237 32.51 4.33 -32.04
CA HIS A 237 32.52 5.60 -32.77
C HIS A 237 32.35 5.43 -34.29
N LYS A 238 32.88 4.34 -34.86
CA LYS A 238 32.79 4.06 -36.30
C LYS A 238 31.39 3.63 -36.73
N ILE A 239 30.66 2.96 -35.84
CA ILE A 239 29.35 2.35 -36.13
C ILE A 239 28.21 3.24 -35.64
N TYR A 240 28.41 3.91 -34.51
CA TYR A 240 27.44 4.73 -33.80
C TYR A 240 28.07 6.08 -33.46
N LYS A 241 27.35 7.18 -33.66
CA LYS A 241 27.81 8.52 -33.28
C LYS A 241 28.12 8.53 -31.77
N CYS A 242 29.41 8.62 -31.38
CA CYS A 242 29.88 8.43 -29.99
C CYS A 242 29.17 9.32 -28.96
N MET A 243 28.80 10.55 -29.35
CA MET A 243 28.04 11.47 -28.50
C MET A 243 26.69 10.88 -28.07
N ASN A 244 26.05 10.07 -28.91
CA ASN A 244 24.80 9.39 -28.56
C ASN A 244 25.01 8.25 -27.54
N ILE A 245 26.14 7.54 -27.59
CA ILE A 245 26.46 6.45 -26.65
C ILE A 245 26.78 7.02 -25.27
N VAL A 246 27.71 7.98 -25.19
CA VAL A 246 28.13 8.59 -23.92
C VAL A 246 26.94 9.28 -23.24
N ASN A 247 26.15 10.04 -24.01
CA ASN A 247 24.95 10.68 -23.46
C ASN A 247 23.91 9.65 -23.00
N SER A 248 23.68 8.58 -23.76
CA SER A 248 22.72 7.54 -23.36
C SER A 248 23.15 6.81 -22.10
N LEU A 249 24.44 6.50 -21.96
CA LEU A 249 25.00 5.84 -20.78
C LEU A 249 24.86 6.72 -19.53
N ALA A 250 25.27 7.99 -19.64
CA ALA A 250 25.19 8.94 -18.53
C ALA A 250 23.75 9.24 -18.11
N VAL A 251 22.84 9.39 -19.08
CA VAL A 251 21.41 9.59 -18.79
C VAL A 251 20.82 8.33 -18.16
N PHE A 252 21.04 7.14 -18.73
CA PHE A 252 20.50 5.90 -18.19
C PHE A 252 20.94 5.67 -16.73
N LYS A 253 22.24 5.83 -16.44
CA LYS A 253 22.78 5.78 -15.07
C LYS A 253 22.09 6.74 -14.12
N ARG A 254 22.01 8.02 -14.49
CA ARG A 254 21.42 9.06 -13.64
C ARG A 254 19.97 8.76 -13.29
N GLU A 255 19.21 8.29 -14.26
CA GLU A 255 17.77 8.08 -14.10
C GLU A 255 17.45 6.81 -13.27
N CYS A 256 18.28 5.76 -13.37
CA CYS A 256 18.24 4.64 -12.42
C CYS A 256 18.53 5.13 -10.99
N LEU A 257 19.54 5.98 -10.80
CA LEU A 257 19.88 6.53 -9.47
C LEU A 257 18.74 7.38 -8.89
N VAL A 258 18.08 8.23 -9.69
CA VAL A 258 16.88 8.99 -9.26
C VAL A 258 15.77 8.06 -8.77
N THR A 259 15.60 6.91 -9.44
CA THR A 259 14.62 5.89 -9.02
C THR A 259 14.98 5.31 -7.66
N PHE A 260 16.27 5.07 -7.37
CA PHE A 260 16.74 4.60 -6.06
C PHE A 260 16.63 5.66 -4.96
N GLU A 261 16.84 6.94 -5.29
CA GLU A 261 16.66 8.04 -4.33
C GLU A 261 15.20 8.14 -3.86
N ALA A 262 14.23 7.79 -4.72
CA ALA A 262 12.81 7.76 -4.36
C ALA A 262 12.47 6.67 -3.32
N ARG A 263 13.34 5.68 -3.12
CA ARG A 263 13.14 4.55 -2.19
C ARG A 263 12.79 5.01 -0.78
N ARG A 264 13.51 6.01 -0.27
CA ARG A 264 13.31 6.53 1.09
C ARG A 264 11.94 7.19 1.25
N GLU A 265 11.51 7.95 0.24
CA GLU A 265 10.20 8.61 0.25
C GLU A 265 9.06 7.58 0.18
N ILE A 266 9.22 6.53 -0.63
CA ILE A 266 8.29 5.40 -0.72
C ILE A 266 8.23 4.62 0.59
N GLU A 267 9.37 4.34 1.22
CA GLU A 267 9.45 3.66 2.50
C GLU A 267 8.76 4.47 3.61
N ASN A 268 8.96 5.79 3.63
CA ASN A 268 8.30 6.68 4.57
C ASN A 268 6.76 6.67 4.37
N ALA A 269 6.30 6.80 3.12
CA ALA A 269 4.87 6.72 2.80
C ALA A 269 4.27 5.36 3.20
N LEU A 270 5.01 4.27 2.98
CA LEU A 270 4.61 2.92 3.39
C LEU A 270 4.44 2.79 4.91
N LYS A 271 5.42 3.27 5.70
CA LYS A 271 5.36 3.26 7.16
C LYS A 271 4.16 4.03 7.69
N VAL A 272 3.93 5.23 7.15
CA VAL A 272 2.80 6.08 7.54
C VAL A 272 1.47 5.43 7.15
N ALA A 273 1.36 4.85 5.96
CA ALA A 273 0.15 4.14 5.54
C ALA A 273 -0.17 2.96 6.48
N GLU A 274 0.85 2.21 6.91
CA GLU A 274 0.67 1.10 7.85
C GLU A 274 0.28 1.57 9.25
N GLN A 275 0.88 2.66 9.74
CA GLN A 275 0.48 3.27 11.01
C GLN A 275 -0.99 3.72 10.98
N VAL A 276 -1.38 4.44 9.94
CA VAL A 276 -2.76 4.91 9.73
C VAL A 276 -3.73 3.73 9.67
N ARG A 277 -3.35 2.63 9.01
CA ARG A 277 -4.14 1.40 8.96
C ARG A 277 -4.44 0.86 10.37
N LEU A 278 -3.44 0.82 11.24
CA LEU A 278 -3.61 0.37 12.64
C LEU A 278 -4.49 1.33 13.45
N GLU A 279 -4.30 2.64 13.28
CA GLU A 279 -5.10 3.67 13.93
C GLU A 279 -6.58 3.65 13.48
N LEU A 280 -6.85 3.36 12.21
CA LEU A 280 -8.20 3.18 11.68
C LEU A 280 -8.88 1.92 12.24
N ILE A 281 -8.14 0.81 12.38
CA ILE A 281 -8.64 -0.40 13.06
C ILE A 281 -9.01 -0.06 14.51
N HIS A 282 -8.14 0.67 15.22
CA HIS A 282 -8.42 1.07 16.59
C HIS A 282 -9.64 2.00 16.70
N SER A 283 -9.72 3.02 15.83
CA SER A 283 -10.82 3.99 15.79
C SER A 283 -12.18 3.33 15.53
N LYS A 284 -12.19 2.31 14.66
CA LYS A 284 -13.37 1.49 14.38
C LYS A 284 -13.90 0.83 15.65
N GLU A 285 -13.01 0.19 16.42
CA GLU A 285 -13.41 -0.51 17.64
C GLU A 285 -13.87 0.45 18.74
N ILE A 286 -13.19 1.60 18.89
CA ILE A 286 -13.62 2.66 19.81
C ILE A 286 -15.04 3.14 19.47
N ILE A 287 -15.34 3.43 18.21
CA ILE A 287 -16.67 3.93 17.81
C ILE A 287 -17.77 2.93 18.12
N ARG A 288 -17.52 1.62 17.94
CA ARG A 288 -18.49 0.58 18.31
C ARG A 288 -18.73 0.54 19.82
N GLY A 289 -17.69 0.76 20.63
CA GLY A 289 -17.74 0.74 22.09
C GLY A 289 -18.28 2.03 22.75
N LEU A 290 -18.24 3.17 22.05
CA LEU A 290 -18.67 4.49 22.58
C LEU A 290 -20.18 4.77 22.47
N ASN A 291 -20.99 3.74 22.20
CA ASN A 291 -22.46 3.86 22.13
C ASN A 291 -23.03 4.58 23.37
N LYS A 292 -23.75 5.69 23.13
CA LYS A 292 -24.36 6.57 24.13
C LYS A 292 -23.39 7.21 25.14
N LYS A 293 -22.07 7.06 24.96
CA LYS A 293 -21.01 7.63 25.81
C LYS A 293 -20.26 8.79 25.14
N LYS A 294 -20.42 8.97 23.83
CA LYS A 294 -19.78 10.07 23.07
C LYS A 294 -20.76 11.22 22.82
N ILE A 295 -20.33 12.43 23.19
CA ILE A 295 -20.99 13.69 22.84
C ILE A 295 -20.14 14.36 21.76
N ILE A 296 -20.77 14.75 20.66
CA ILE A 296 -20.03 15.40 19.56
C ILE A 296 -19.70 16.84 19.93
N SER A 297 -18.40 17.17 19.90
CA SER A 297 -17.90 18.52 20.17
C SER A 297 -17.73 19.32 18.88
N GLN A 298 -17.67 20.65 19.00
CA GLN A 298 -17.35 21.53 17.87
C GLN A 298 -15.97 21.21 17.27
N ALA A 299 -15.00 20.84 18.12
CA ALA A 299 -13.66 20.46 17.68
C ALA A 299 -13.68 19.20 16.82
N ASP A 300 -14.55 18.24 17.10
CA ASP A 300 -14.68 17.02 16.28
C ASP A 300 -15.12 17.38 14.85
N LEU A 301 -16.11 18.28 14.72
CA LEU A 301 -16.64 18.71 13.42
C LEU A 301 -15.61 19.52 12.62
N MET A 302 -14.94 20.49 13.26
CA MET A 302 -13.95 21.36 12.60
C MET A 302 -12.72 20.59 12.11
N ASN A 303 -12.27 19.58 12.87
CA ASN A 303 -11.12 18.76 12.46
C ASN A 303 -11.47 17.89 11.25
N LEU A 304 -12.68 17.31 11.21
CA LEU A 304 -13.14 16.53 10.05
C LEU A 304 -13.28 17.40 8.81
N GLU A 305 -13.87 18.60 8.94
CA GLU A 305 -13.98 19.57 7.83
C GLU A 305 -12.61 19.96 7.26
N SER A 306 -11.62 20.17 8.13
CA SER A 306 -10.24 20.47 7.71
C SER A 306 -9.61 19.35 6.88
N VAL A 307 -9.96 18.10 7.16
CA VAL A 307 -9.50 16.93 6.40
C VAL A 307 -10.15 16.86 5.03
N GLU A 308 -11.44 17.19 4.92
CA GLU A 308 -12.17 17.23 3.64
C GLU A 308 -11.50 18.19 2.66
N VAL A 309 -11.25 19.42 3.11
CA VAL A 309 -10.56 20.46 2.31
C VAL A 309 -9.16 20.00 1.91
N LEU A 310 -8.41 19.38 2.84
CA LEU A 310 -7.08 18.88 2.53
C LEU A 310 -7.12 17.74 1.50
N ALA A 311 -8.08 16.82 1.60
CA ALA A 311 -8.21 15.71 0.66
C ALA A 311 -8.49 16.22 -0.77
N GLU A 312 -9.34 17.25 -0.91
CA GLU A 312 -9.61 17.88 -2.20
C GLU A 312 -8.34 18.49 -2.82
N ILE A 313 -7.60 19.29 -2.04
CA ILE A 313 -6.34 19.91 -2.47
C ILE A 313 -5.31 18.86 -2.87
N VAL A 314 -5.13 17.83 -2.03
CA VAL A 314 -4.13 16.78 -2.27
C VAL A 314 -4.51 15.92 -3.47
N SER A 315 -5.80 15.62 -3.66
CA SER A 315 -6.30 14.91 -4.84
C SER A 315 -5.99 15.66 -6.14
N ALA A 316 -6.29 16.96 -6.17
CA ALA A 316 -6.02 17.81 -7.33
C ALA A 316 -4.52 17.89 -7.64
N SER A 317 -3.68 18.06 -6.61
CA SER A 317 -2.22 18.06 -6.77
C SER A 317 -1.69 16.72 -7.26
N TRP A 318 -2.21 15.60 -6.74
CA TRP A 318 -1.76 14.26 -7.10
C TRP A 318 -2.04 13.92 -8.56
N ALA A 319 -3.18 14.36 -9.09
CA ALA A 319 -3.57 14.14 -10.49
C ALA A 319 -2.58 14.75 -11.51
N GLU A 320 -1.81 15.75 -11.10
CA GLU A 320 -0.83 16.43 -11.95
C GLU A 320 0.61 15.93 -11.76
N LYS A 321 0.92 15.21 -10.66
CA LYS A 321 2.29 14.77 -10.34
C LYS A 321 2.94 13.88 -11.41
N ASP A 322 2.16 13.02 -12.05
CA ASP A 322 2.69 12.14 -13.11
C ASP A 322 2.86 12.84 -14.46
N LYS A 323 2.10 13.93 -14.67
CA LYS A 323 2.10 14.73 -15.90
C LYS A 323 3.16 15.82 -15.89
N SER A 324 3.57 16.27 -14.70
CA SER A 324 4.67 17.22 -14.56
C SER A 324 5.95 16.55 -15.01
N LYS A 325 6.29 16.71 -16.30
CA LYS A 325 7.66 16.53 -16.78
C LYS A 325 8.51 17.52 -16.00
N ILE A 326 9.12 17.09 -14.91
CA ILE A 326 10.20 17.86 -14.32
C ILE A 326 11.33 17.78 -15.34
N ILE A 327 11.42 18.80 -16.18
CA ILE A 327 12.57 19.04 -17.04
C ILE A 327 13.66 19.45 -16.06
N ILE A 328 14.48 18.49 -15.63
CA ILE A 328 15.70 18.79 -14.89
C ILE A 328 16.64 19.46 -15.89
N HIS A 329 16.84 20.77 -15.72
CA HIS A 329 17.74 21.62 -16.51
C HIS A 329 19.20 21.24 -16.30
#